data_AF-A0A1V6JBJ4-F1
#
_entry.id   AF-A0A1V6JBJ4-F1
#
_cell.length_a   1.000
_cell.length_b   1.000
_cell.length_c   1.000
_cell.angle_alpha   90.00
_cell.angle_beta   90.00
_cell.angle_gamma   90.00
#
_symmetry.space_group_name_H-M   'P 1'
#
loop_
_entity.id
_entity.type
_entity.pdbx_description
1 polymer ?
#
loop_
_entity_poly.entity_id
_entity_poly.type
_entity_poly.pdbx_seq_one_letter_code
_entity_poly.pdbx_strand_id
1 'polypeptide(L)'
;MKNEIEDNFGRALQNLVVHLIKNAKKIPPPVLQGALDFENFAWPPLPDGTKRARLREIAGLTAAPSDIHQHFEAYPHKFSKGSYARYLTALRLYQEQLGA
;
A
#
# COMPACT_ATOMS: atom_id res chain seq x y z
N MET A 1 -15.03 -3.53 16.33
CA MET A 1 -14.58 -2.17 16.00
C MET A 1 -14.08 -2.19 14.57
N LYS A 2 -14.54 -1.26 13.73
CA LYS A 2 -13.99 -1.08 12.39
C LYS A 2 -12.62 -0.41 12.54
N ASN A 3 -11.54 -1.03 12.07
CA ASN A 3 -10.19 -0.48 12.23
C ASN A 3 -9.98 0.60 11.15
N GLU A 4 -10.31 1.85 11.46
CA GLU A 4 -10.28 2.97 10.50
C GLU A 4 -8.90 3.18 9.85
N ILE A 5 -7.81 2.90 10.58
CA ILE A 5 -6.44 2.98 10.07
C ILE A 5 -6.18 1.89 9.03
N GLU A 6 -6.59 0.65 9.33
CA GLU A 6 -6.50 -0.49 8.41
C GLU A 6 -7.35 -0.27 7.15
N ASP A 7 -8.59 0.20 7.29
CA ASP A 7 -9.48 0.53 6.17
C ASP A 7 -8.88 1.64 5.28
N ASN A 8 -8.29 2.67 5.91
CA ASN A 8 -7.64 3.76 5.19
C ASN A 8 -6.41 3.27 4.42
N PHE A 9 -5.60 2.39 5.02
CA PHE A 9 -4.49 1.74 4.33
C PHE A 9 -4.98 0.91 3.15
N GLY A 10 -5.98 0.04 3.34
CA GLY A 10 -6.55 -0.78 2.28
C GLY A 10 -7.02 0.05 1.08
N ARG A 11 -7.76 1.14 1.33
CA ARG A 11 -8.19 2.08 0.29
C ARG A 11 -7.01 2.77 -0.41
N ALA A 12 -6.00 3.18 0.33
CA ALA A 12 -4.82 3.84 -0.25
C ALA A 12 -3.99 2.87 -1.10
N LEU A 13 -3.85 1.61 -0.66
CA LEU A 13 -3.19 0.54 -1.39
C LEU A 13 -3.93 0.21 -2.70
N GLN A 14 -5.26 0.15 -2.66
CA GLN A 14 -6.09 -0.01 -3.85
C GLN A 14 -5.88 1.11 -4.87
N ASN A 15 -5.88 2.37 -4.41
CA ASN A 15 -5.60 3.52 -5.28
C ASN A 15 -4.20 3.48 -5.91
N LEU A 16 -3.19 3.05 -5.13
CA LEU A 16 -1.84 2.83 -5.62
C LEU A 16 -1.83 1.77 -6.73
N VAL A 17 -2.42 0.61 -6.49
CA VAL A 17 -2.49 -0.49 -7.46
C VAL A 17 -3.22 -0.06 -8.72
N VAL A 18 -4.37 0.61 -8.63
CA VAL A 18 -5.11 1.13 -9.79
C VAL A 18 -4.26 2.11 -10.61
N HIS A 19 -3.50 2.99 -9.95
CA HIS A 19 -2.56 3.88 -10.65
C HIS A 19 -1.49 3.08 -11.40
N LEU A 20 -0.90 2.08 -10.76
CA LEU A 20 0.15 1.26 -11.35
C LEU A 20 -0.38 0.40 -12.51
N ILE A 21 -1.61 -0.14 -12.43
CA ILE A 21 -2.23 -0.89 -13.54
C ILE A 21 -2.35 0.00 -14.78
N LYS A 22 -2.73 1.27 -14.58
CA LYS A 22 -2.97 2.20 -15.69
C LYS A 22 -1.68 2.78 -16.27
N ASN A 23 -0.65 2.98 -15.45
CA ASN A 23 0.49 3.84 -15.79
C ASN A 23 1.87 3.18 -15.64
N ALA A 24 1.95 1.97 -15.08
CA ALA A 24 3.18 1.21 -14.90
C ALA A 24 3.08 -0.16 -15.58
N LYS A 25 4.22 -0.75 -15.96
CA LYS A 25 4.23 -2.04 -16.68
C LYS A 25 4.37 -3.27 -15.79
N LYS A 26 4.61 -3.13 -14.49
CA LYS A 26 4.70 -4.29 -13.58
C LYS A 26 4.37 -3.90 -12.15
N ILE A 27 3.47 -4.67 -11.54
CA ILE A 27 3.13 -4.55 -10.12
C ILE A 27 3.78 -5.75 -9.42
N PRO A 28 4.56 -5.54 -8.36
CA PRO A 28 5.07 -6.65 -7.56
C PRO A 28 3.91 -7.51 -7.03
N PRO A 29 3.96 -8.85 -7.18
CA PRO A 29 2.88 -9.72 -6.74
C PRO A 29 2.42 -9.51 -5.29
N PRO A 30 3.32 -9.25 -4.30
CA PRO A 30 2.88 -9.00 -2.92
C PRO A 30 2.01 -7.75 -2.76
N VAL A 31 2.29 -6.69 -3.54
CA VAL A 31 1.52 -5.44 -3.51
C VAL A 31 0.14 -5.65 -4.13
N LEU A 32 0.07 -6.37 -5.25
CA LEU A 32 -1.19 -6.72 -5.89
C LEU A 32 -2.04 -7.64 -5.00
N GLN A 33 -1.43 -8.67 -4.42
CA GLN A 33 -2.11 -9.60 -3.53
C GLN A 33 -2.65 -8.88 -2.29
N GLY A 34 -1.85 -7.98 -1.69
CA GLY A 34 -2.32 -7.18 -0.56
C GLY A 34 -3.57 -6.36 -0.89
N ALA A 35 -3.64 -5.75 -2.08
CA ALA A 35 -4.84 -5.06 -2.53
C ALA A 35 -6.03 -6.03 -2.68
N LEU A 36 -5.85 -7.16 -3.36
CA LEU A 36 -6.88 -8.18 -3.53
C LEU A 36 -7.38 -8.76 -2.19
N ASP A 37 -6.50 -8.90 -1.20
CA ASP A 37 -6.88 -9.38 0.14
C ASP A 37 -7.82 -8.39 0.84
N PHE A 38 -7.66 -7.08 0.62
CA PHE A 38 -8.62 -6.07 1.10
C PHE A 38 -9.94 -6.12 0.34
N GLU A 39 -9.91 -6.30 -0.98
CA GLU A 39 -11.12 -6.38 -1.81
C GLU A 39 -11.98 -7.61 -1.47
N ASN A 40 -11.32 -8.73 -1.19
CA ASN A 40 -11.97 -10.00 -0.85
C ASN A 40 -12.24 -10.16 0.65
N PHE A 41 -12.02 -9.12 1.47
CA PHE A 41 -12.14 -9.17 2.94
C PHE A 41 -11.29 -10.27 3.60
N ALA A 42 -10.23 -10.71 2.94
CA ALA A 42 -9.27 -11.70 3.44
C ALA A 42 -8.20 -11.08 4.35
N TRP A 43 -7.97 -9.76 4.27
CA TRP A 43 -7.01 -9.06 5.13
C TRP A 43 -7.43 -8.90 6.59
N PRO A 44 -8.66 -8.43 6.92
CA PRO A 44 -9.08 -8.21 8.30
C PRO A 44 -8.92 -9.42 9.25
N PRO A 45 -9.25 -10.66 8.86
CA PRO A 45 -9.12 -11.83 9.74
C PRO A 45 -7.66 -12.29 9.95
N LEU A 46 -6.66 -11.71 9.27
CA LEU A 46 -5.27 -12.11 9.45
C LEU A 46 -4.77 -11.77 10.87
N PRO A 47 -3.95 -12.63 11.48
CA PRO A 47 -3.27 -12.31 12.74
C PRO A 47 -2.32 -11.11 12.58
N ASP A 48 -2.18 -10.29 13.62
CA ASP A 48 -1.33 -9.09 13.60
C ASP A 48 0.13 -9.37 13.22
N GLY A 49 0.68 -10.51 13.64
CA GLY A 49 2.02 -10.94 13.23
C GLY A 49 2.16 -11.11 11.72
N THR A 50 1.14 -11.70 11.07
CA THR A 50 1.07 -11.85 9.62
C THR A 50 0.88 -10.50 8.94
N LYS A 51 0.01 -9.64 9.47
CA LYS A 51 -0.21 -8.27 8.96
C LYS A 51 1.09 -7.47 8.97
N ARG A 52 1.85 -7.50 10.07
CA ARG A 52 3.17 -6.84 10.17
C ARG A 52 4.16 -7.33 9.12
N ALA A 53 4.26 -8.65 8.92
CA ALA A 53 5.15 -9.22 7.93
C ALA A 53 4.77 -8.78 6.50
N ARG A 54 3.48 -8.83 6.16
CA ARG A 54 2.94 -8.36 4.88
C ARG A 54 3.17 -6.87 4.67
N LEU A 55 2.95 -6.03 5.68
CA LEU A 55 3.21 -4.60 5.59
C LEU A 55 4.69 -4.30 5.36
N ARG A 56 5.60 -5.03 6.01
CA ARG A 56 7.04 -4.86 5.80
C ARG A 56 7.44 -5.23 4.36
N GLU A 57 6.90 -6.31 3.84
CA GLU A 57 7.13 -6.73 2.45
C GLU A 57 6.60 -5.69 1.45
N ILE A 58 5.35 -5.24 1.64
CA ILE A 58 4.73 -4.20 0.81
C ILE A 58 5.55 -2.91 0.88
N ALA A 59 5.95 -2.47 2.08
CA ALA A 59 6.74 -1.26 2.28
C ALA A 59 8.08 -1.32 1.54
N GLY A 60 8.80 -2.45 1.58
CA GLY A 60 10.06 -2.62 0.86
C GLY A 60 9.90 -2.54 -0.66
N LEU A 61 8.71 -2.80 -1.19
CA LEU A 61 8.40 -2.75 -2.62
C LEU A 61 7.83 -1.40 -3.07
N THR A 62 7.27 -0.61 -2.15
CA THR A 62 6.57 0.63 -2.50
C THR A 62 7.26 1.89 -2.01
N ALA A 63 7.91 1.87 -0.85
CA ALA A 63 8.58 3.02 -0.26
C ALA A 63 10.01 3.19 -0.80
N ALA A 64 10.61 4.35 -0.55
CA ALA A 64 11.98 4.63 -0.97
C ALA A 64 12.97 3.57 -0.41
N PRO A 65 13.91 3.05 -1.23
CA PRO A 65 14.26 3.47 -2.59
C PRO A 65 13.66 2.60 -3.73
N SER A 66 12.46 2.03 -3.58
CA SER A 66 11.91 1.07 -4.56
C SER A 66 11.61 1.64 -5.96
N ASP A 67 11.48 0.74 -6.95
CA ASP A 67 11.07 1.10 -8.31
C ASP A 67 9.73 1.84 -8.36
N ILE A 68 8.78 1.47 -7.49
CA ILE A 68 7.49 2.16 -7.39
C ILE A 68 7.71 3.59 -6.89
N HIS A 69 8.55 3.80 -5.87
CA HIS A 69 8.87 5.14 -5.41
C HIS A 69 9.49 5.98 -6.53
N GLN A 70 10.47 5.44 -7.25
CA GLN A 70 11.13 6.11 -8.38
C GLN A 70 10.15 6.46 -9.50
N HIS A 71 9.20 5.57 -9.80
CA HIS A 71 8.11 5.85 -10.75
C HIS A 71 7.32 7.08 -10.34
N PHE A 72 6.90 7.20 -9.07
CA PHE A 72 6.15 8.36 -8.59
C PHE A 72 7.00 9.64 -8.50
N GLU A 73 8.29 9.54 -8.21
CA GLU A 73 9.22 10.68 -8.27
C GLU A 73 9.33 11.25 -9.69
N ALA A 74 9.46 10.38 -10.69
CA ALA A 74 9.52 10.77 -12.10
C ALA A 74 8.15 11.16 -12.69
N TYR A 75 7.05 10.80 -12.03
CA TYR A 75 5.70 10.96 -12.60
C TYR A 75 5.30 12.46 -12.70
N PRO A 76 4.86 12.95 -13.87
CA PRO A 76 4.65 14.40 -14.07
C PRO A 76 3.41 14.96 -13.36
N HIS A 77 2.44 14.11 -12.98
CA HIS A 77 1.16 14.58 -12.45
C HIS A 77 1.16 14.75 -10.93
N LYS A 78 0.98 16.00 -10.46
CA LYS A 78 0.88 16.35 -9.03
C LYS A 78 -0.18 15.55 -8.28
N PHE A 79 -1.32 15.27 -8.90
CA PHE A 79 -2.39 14.48 -8.27
C PHE A 79 -1.91 13.07 -7.89
N SER A 80 -1.23 12.38 -8.80
CA SER A 80 -0.67 11.04 -8.56
C SER A 80 0.39 11.06 -7.47
N LYS A 81 1.28 12.06 -7.45
CA LYS A 81 2.24 12.25 -6.36
C LYS A 81 1.56 12.45 -5.01
N GLY A 82 0.51 13.28 -4.96
CA GLY A 82 -0.28 13.49 -3.74
C GLY A 82 -1.01 12.22 -3.29
N SER A 83 -1.49 11.39 -4.23
CA SER A 83 -2.08 10.09 -3.91
C SER A 83 -1.06 9.12 -3.33
N TYR A 84 0.14 9.08 -3.89
CA TYR A 84 1.24 8.26 -3.38
C TYR A 84 1.71 8.72 -1.99
N ALA A 85 1.79 10.04 -1.74
CA ALA A 85 2.09 10.57 -0.41
C ALA A 85 1.04 10.16 0.64
N ARG A 86 -0.26 10.19 0.27
CA ARG A 86 -1.34 9.68 1.16
C ARG A 86 -1.18 8.19 1.46
N TYR A 87 -0.79 7.40 0.45
CA TYR A 87 -0.48 5.99 0.64
C TYR A 87 0.68 5.78 1.64
N LEU A 88 1.78 6.51 1.48
CA LEU A 88 2.92 6.41 2.40
C LEU A 88 2.53 6.78 3.84
N THR A 89 1.71 7.81 4.02
CA THR A 89 1.19 8.18 5.34
C THR A 89 0.32 7.07 5.93
N ALA A 90 -0.59 6.48 5.14
CA ALA A 90 -1.46 5.41 5.61
C ALA A 90 -0.66 4.14 5.97
N LEU A 91 0.34 3.79 5.17
CA LEU A 91 1.27 2.69 5.44
C LEU A 91 1.99 2.90 6.78
N ARG A 92 2.58 4.08 7.00
CA ARG A 92 3.28 4.42 8.24
C ARG A 92 2.37 4.32 9.47
N LEU A 93 1.19 4.94 9.42
CA LEU A 93 0.24 4.93 10.53
C LEU A 93 -0.20 3.50 10.88
N TYR A 94 -0.38 2.64 9.87
CA TYR A 94 -0.78 1.27 10.10
C TYR A 94 0.36 0.40 10.66
N GLN A 95 1.61 0.64 10.21
CA GLN A 95 2.79 0.04 10.84
C GLN A 95 2.92 0.46 12.31
N GLU A 96 2.78 1.75 12.61
CA GLU A 96 2.80 2.28 13.98
C GLU A 96 1.70 1.64 14.84
N GLN A 97 0.47 1.49 14.32
CA GLN A 97 -0.63 0.83 15.03
C GLN A 97 -0.32 -0.63 15.40
N LEU A 98 0.35 -1.36 14.51
CA LEU A 98 0.70 -2.77 14.75
C LEU A 98 1.99 -2.94 15.55
N GLY A 99 2.72 -1.86 15.86
CA GLY A 99 4.03 -1.89 16.52
C GLY A 99 5.15 -2.43 15.62
N ALA A 100 5.12 -2.06 14.32
CA ALA A 100 6.02 -2.56 13.28
C ALA A 100 7.10 -1.55 12.86
#